data_AF-G4SUK9-F1
#
_entry.id   AF-G4SUK9-F1
#
_cell.length_a   1.000
_cell.length_b   1.000
_cell.length_c   1.000
_cell.angle_alpha   90.00
_cell.angle_beta   90.00
_cell.angle_gamma   90.00
#
_symmetry.space_group_name_H-M   'P 1'
#
loop_
_entity.id
_entity.type
_entity.pdbx_description
1 polymer ?
#
loop_
_entity_poly.entity_id
_entity_poly.type
_entity_poly.pdbx_seq_one_letter_code
_entity_poly.pdbx_strand_id
1 'polypeptide(L)'
;MPIALLRKYLNIAAVTLLLCHVPSIHAKKMYRWVDDQGNTYFSDQVPPEHAKHRREALNQRGRVIDVIEKAKTKEELELDQRLNELREAQEKIIQKQQTYDRVLLSTFRNIDDLLLSIKNKTRTMEAQIRATEGNLNRLKSQLSGQQRKAAAFERNAQRVPESLLKDIRSTQEQIQQTEIAISRQMETLNQVKKEDDADVERYLFLTQSRTDTQPKQHKIPSIKEANELGLFYCENDHQCNQAWEIARTFVTFHSTTGPDIDTDKLIMTRSPSKDSDLSLSLSKIAISDVDYQLFLDIRCRDSSLGRELCASQRVSDIRSAFRPYINDALSRSTE
;
A
#
# COMPACT_ATOMS: atom_id res chain seq x y z
N MET A 1 -109.12 17.86 -27.38
CA MET A 1 -109.18 18.71 -26.17
C MET A 1 -107.78 18.78 -25.55
N PRO A 2 -107.45 19.82 -24.74
CA PRO A 2 -106.20 20.59 -24.89
C PRO A 2 -104.93 19.84 -24.43
N ILE A 3 -103.72 20.05 -24.98
CA ILE A 3 -103.03 21.27 -25.45
C ILE A 3 -102.71 22.27 -24.31
N ALA A 4 -101.52 22.14 -23.72
CA ALA A 4 -100.79 23.22 -23.04
C ALA A 4 -99.29 22.86 -22.87
N LEU A 5 -98.44 23.87 -22.63
CA LEU A 5 -97.08 23.76 -22.08
C LEU A 5 -96.03 22.95 -22.88
N LEU A 6 -95.92 23.19 -24.19
CA LEU A 6 -94.76 22.74 -24.99
C LEU A 6 -94.04 23.96 -25.64
N ARG A 7 -93.49 24.85 -24.81
CA ARG A 7 -92.62 25.99 -25.18
C ARG A 7 -91.91 26.54 -23.93
N LYS A 8 -90.61 26.88 -24.04
CA LYS A 8 -89.61 26.96 -22.94
C LYS A 8 -89.42 25.54 -22.35
N TYR A 9 -88.31 24.81 -22.56
CA TYR A 9 -86.91 25.21 -22.38
C TYR A 9 -85.99 24.76 -23.53
N LEU A 10 -86.19 25.30 -24.73
CA LEU A 10 -85.20 25.17 -25.82
C LEU A 10 -84.13 26.25 -25.69
N ASN A 11 -83.19 26.06 -24.75
CA ASN A 11 -81.92 26.77 -24.62
C ASN A 11 -81.07 26.08 -23.53
N ILE A 12 -79.77 26.38 -23.49
CA ILE A 12 -78.75 25.67 -22.66
C ILE A 12 -78.47 24.25 -23.18
N ALA A 13 -78.10 24.17 -24.46
CA ALA A 13 -77.39 23.01 -25.04
C ALA A 13 -75.92 23.40 -25.30
N ALA A 14 -75.19 23.77 -24.25
CA ALA A 14 -73.77 24.11 -24.30
C ALA A 14 -73.11 24.00 -22.91
N VAL A 15 -71.80 23.71 -22.89
CA VAL A 15 -70.89 23.76 -21.72
C VAL A 15 -71.23 22.81 -20.55
N THR A 16 -70.85 21.54 -20.66
CA THR A 16 -70.41 20.73 -19.50
C THR A 16 -69.57 19.51 -19.91
N LEU A 17 -68.45 19.74 -20.61
CA LEU A 17 -67.39 18.73 -20.79
C LEU A 17 -66.03 19.36 -20.45
N LEU A 18 -65.85 19.70 -19.17
CA LEU A 18 -64.56 20.16 -18.65
C LEU A 18 -63.79 18.94 -18.11
N LEU A 19 -62.57 18.71 -18.62
CA LEU A 19 -61.75 17.60 -18.15
C LEU A 19 -61.34 17.81 -16.70
N CYS A 20 -61.63 16.84 -15.83
CA CYS A 20 -61.05 16.77 -14.49
C CYS A 20 -59.57 16.38 -14.56
N HIS A 21 -58.71 17.34 -14.93
CA HIS A 21 -57.28 17.26 -14.67
C HIS A 21 -57.05 17.30 -13.17
N VAL A 22 -56.97 16.13 -12.55
CA VAL A 22 -56.47 16.00 -11.17
C VAL A 22 -54.99 16.38 -11.19
N PRO A 23 -54.57 17.46 -10.48
CA PRO A 23 -53.16 17.78 -10.40
C PRO A 23 -52.47 16.70 -9.54
N SER A 24 -51.50 15.98 -10.12
CA SER A 24 -50.70 15.02 -9.37
C SER A 24 -49.95 15.73 -8.25
N ILE A 25 -50.44 15.59 -7.01
CA ILE A 25 -49.82 16.13 -5.80
C ILE A 25 -48.48 15.42 -5.60
N HIS A 26 -47.43 15.95 -6.21
CA HIS A 26 -46.07 15.51 -5.99
C HIS A 26 -45.74 15.75 -4.53
N ALA A 27 -45.33 14.70 -3.81
CA ALA A 27 -45.02 14.79 -2.39
C ALA A 27 -43.86 15.79 -2.19
N LYS A 28 -44.18 17.00 -1.73
CA LYS A 28 -43.23 18.10 -1.56
C LYS A 28 -42.13 17.65 -0.61
N LYS A 29 -40.90 17.48 -1.12
CA LYS A 29 -39.72 17.25 -0.29
C LYS A 29 -39.47 18.52 0.52
N MET A 30 -39.18 18.37 1.80
CA MET A 30 -38.80 19.47 2.68
C MET A 30 -37.35 19.27 3.11
N TYR A 31 -36.57 20.33 3.18
CA TYR A 31 -35.16 20.31 3.56
C TYR A 31 -34.96 21.07 4.86
N ARG A 32 -34.16 20.50 5.76
CA ARG A 32 -33.65 21.16 6.97
C ARG A 32 -32.15 21.43 6.79
N TRP A 33 -31.67 22.63 7.10
CA TRP A 33 -30.24 22.93 7.18
C TRP A 33 -29.95 23.92 8.31
N VAL A 34 -28.67 24.07 8.64
CA VAL A 34 -28.18 25.05 9.62
C VAL A 34 -27.12 25.91 8.94
N ASP A 35 -27.17 27.23 9.13
CA ASP A 35 -26.15 28.14 8.60
C ASP A 35 -24.91 28.23 9.50
N ASP A 36 -23.91 29.02 9.10
CA ASP A 36 -22.67 29.22 9.88
C ASP A 36 -22.88 30.12 11.13
N GLN A 37 -24.09 30.61 11.39
CA GLN A 37 -24.49 31.33 12.62
C GLN A 37 -25.28 30.43 13.60
N GLY A 38 -25.64 29.21 13.19
CA GLY A 38 -26.44 28.28 13.99
C GLY A 38 -27.96 28.38 13.77
N ASN A 39 -28.43 29.24 12.85
CA ASN A 39 -29.85 29.36 12.53
C ASN A 39 -30.31 28.13 11.76
N THR A 40 -31.40 27.49 12.21
CA THR A 40 -31.99 26.33 11.52
C THR A 40 -33.12 26.75 10.60
N TYR A 41 -33.01 26.38 9.32
CA TYR A 41 -33.98 26.69 8.27
C TYR A 41 -34.74 25.44 7.82
N PHE A 42 -35.99 25.65 7.39
CA PHE A 42 -36.83 24.64 6.76
C PHE A 42 -37.46 25.22 5.48
N SER A 43 -37.32 24.53 4.35
CA SER A 43 -37.89 24.96 3.06
C SER A 43 -38.12 23.78 2.11
N ASP A 44 -39.03 23.91 1.16
CA ASP A 44 -39.14 22.98 0.02
C ASP A 44 -38.00 23.14 -1.00
N GLN A 45 -37.34 24.30 -1.02
CA GLN A 45 -36.21 24.60 -1.90
C GLN A 45 -35.08 25.27 -1.10
N VAL A 46 -33.87 24.71 -1.19
CA VAL A 46 -32.67 25.29 -0.57
C VAL A 46 -32.13 26.40 -1.47
N PRO A 47 -31.97 27.65 -0.98
CA PRO A 47 -31.39 28.75 -1.75
C PRO A 47 -29.92 28.50 -2.15
N PRO A 48 -29.42 29.11 -3.26
CA PRO A 48 -28.04 28.91 -3.72
C PRO A 48 -26.97 29.26 -2.69
N GLU A 49 -27.16 30.32 -1.90
CA GLU A 49 -26.26 30.74 -0.82
C GLU A 49 -26.09 29.65 0.25
N HIS A 50 -27.17 28.92 0.57
CA HIS A 50 -27.18 27.87 1.58
C HIS A 50 -26.85 26.47 1.02
N ALA A 51 -26.66 26.32 -0.30
CA ALA A 51 -26.39 25.03 -0.94
C ALA A 51 -25.06 24.37 -0.49
N LYS A 52 -24.21 25.10 0.24
CA LYS A 52 -22.94 24.62 0.81
C LYS A 52 -23.08 23.97 2.20
N HIS A 53 -24.15 24.23 2.96
CA HIS A 53 -24.30 23.69 4.32
C HIS A 53 -24.77 22.24 4.31
N ARG A 54 -24.50 21.53 5.42
CA ARG A 54 -25.12 20.22 5.70
C ARG A 54 -26.64 20.38 5.73
N ARG A 55 -27.34 19.56 4.95
CA ARG A 55 -28.79 19.57 4.81
C ARG A 55 -29.38 18.17 4.83
N GLU A 56 -30.58 18.06 5.36
CA GLU A 56 -31.33 16.80 5.52
C GLU A 56 -32.64 16.91 4.74
N ALA A 57 -32.94 15.95 3.88
CA ALA A 57 -34.28 15.85 3.30
C ALA A 57 -35.21 15.13 4.28
N LEU A 58 -36.39 15.69 4.47
CA LEU A 58 -37.43 15.22 5.38
C LEU A 58 -38.63 14.73 4.57
N ASN A 59 -39.26 13.65 5.04
CA ASN A 59 -40.56 13.23 4.54
C ASN A 59 -41.72 14.00 5.19
N GLN A 60 -42.95 13.75 4.72
CA GLN A 60 -44.19 14.38 5.22
C GLN A 60 -44.45 14.21 6.73
N ARG A 61 -43.72 13.34 7.42
CA ARG A 61 -43.81 13.12 8.88
C ARG A 61 -42.60 13.70 9.64
N GLY A 62 -41.84 14.60 9.01
CA GLY A 62 -40.67 15.26 9.59
C GLY A 62 -39.46 14.36 9.83
N ARG A 63 -39.48 13.10 9.37
CA ARG A 63 -38.34 12.19 9.53
C ARG A 63 -37.33 12.39 8.40
N VAL A 64 -36.05 12.40 8.75
CA VAL A 64 -34.93 12.38 7.80
C VAL A 64 -35.03 11.13 6.90
N ILE A 65 -34.85 11.34 5.60
CA ILE A 65 -34.84 10.30 4.56
C ILE A 65 -33.60 10.36 3.66
N ASP A 66 -32.84 11.47 3.70
CA ASP A 66 -31.60 11.68 2.96
C ASP A 66 -30.77 12.75 3.70
N VAL A 67 -29.45 12.69 3.59
CA VAL A 67 -28.51 13.65 4.21
C VAL A 67 -27.42 13.98 3.21
N ILE A 68 -27.28 15.27 2.92
CA ILE A 68 -26.25 15.83 2.07
C ILE A 68 -25.34 16.66 2.97
N GLU A 69 -24.12 16.19 3.17
CA GLU A 69 -23.16 16.81 4.09
C GLU A 69 -22.61 18.16 3.59
N LYS A 70 -21.95 18.91 4.49
CA LYS A 70 -21.37 20.21 4.16
C LYS A 70 -20.38 20.08 3.00
N ALA A 71 -20.37 21.06 2.09
CA ALA A 71 -19.37 21.12 1.04
C ALA A 71 -17.98 21.26 1.67
N LYS A 72 -17.11 20.28 1.41
CA LYS A 72 -15.75 20.21 1.97
C LYS A 72 -14.94 21.47 1.63
N THR A 73 -14.13 21.88 2.60
CA THR A 73 -13.14 22.96 2.43
C THR A 73 -12.03 22.54 1.46
N LYS A 74 -11.25 23.52 0.99
CA LYS A 74 -10.10 23.27 0.11
C LYS A 74 -9.08 22.33 0.76
N GLU A 75 -8.80 22.52 2.05
CA GLU A 75 -7.86 21.70 2.82
C GLU A 75 -8.36 20.26 2.98
N GLU A 76 -9.65 20.05 3.28
CA GLU A 76 -10.24 18.70 3.35
C GLU A 76 -10.25 17.99 1.99
N LEU A 77 -10.43 18.71 0.89
CA LEU A 77 -10.35 18.16 -0.47
C LEU A 77 -8.91 17.78 -0.86
N GLU A 78 -7.94 18.60 -0.46
CA GLU A 78 -6.52 18.30 -0.66
C GLU A 78 -6.08 17.10 0.22
N LEU A 79 -6.60 16.97 1.45
CA LEU A 79 -6.43 15.82 2.34
C LEU A 79 -7.11 14.54 1.82
N ASP A 80 -8.32 14.62 1.23
CA ASP A 80 -9.00 13.49 0.58
C ASP A 80 -8.16 12.94 -0.59
N GLN A 81 -7.70 13.84 -1.47
CA GLN A 81 -6.81 13.50 -2.59
C GLN A 81 -5.54 12.84 -2.04
N ARG A 82 -4.98 13.41 -0.97
CA ARG A 82 -3.83 12.87 -0.24
C ARG A 82 -4.02 11.42 0.21
N LEU A 83 -5.14 11.13 0.86
CA LEU A 83 -5.47 9.83 1.44
C LEU A 83 -5.68 8.77 0.37
N ASN A 84 -6.38 9.14 -0.71
CA ASN A 84 -6.60 8.27 -1.85
C ASN A 84 -5.27 7.92 -2.51
N GLU A 85 -4.45 8.94 -2.84
CA GLU A 85 -3.12 8.74 -3.43
C GLU A 85 -2.24 7.77 -2.61
N LEU A 86 -2.25 7.87 -1.28
CA LEU A 86 -1.48 7.01 -0.36
C LEU A 86 -2.00 5.58 -0.31
N ARG A 87 -3.32 5.41 -0.14
CA ARG A 87 -3.98 4.09 -0.22
C ARG A 87 -3.65 3.41 -1.52
N GLU A 88 -3.79 4.12 -2.62
CA GLU A 88 -3.49 3.59 -3.93
C GLU A 88 -1.99 3.24 -4.08
N ALA A 89 -1.07 4.00 -3.48
CA ALA A 89 0.37 3.70 -3.47
C ALA A 89 0.73 2.45 -2.65
N GLN A 90 0.17 2.30 -1.44
CA GLN A 90 0.17 1.04 -0.68
C GLN A 90 -0.36 -0.09 -1.54
N GLU A 91 -1.47 0.14 -2.23
CA GLU A 91 -2.23 -0.93 -2.87
C GLU A 91 -1.56 -1.36 -4.20
N LYS A 92 -0.66 -0.54 -4.78
CA LYS A 92 0.36 -1.00 -5.75
C LYS A 92 1.38 -1.99 -5.16
N ILE A 93 1.75 -1.84 -3.89
CA ILE A 93 2.60 -2.82 -3.19
C ILE A 93 1.82 -4.13 -3.03
N ILE A 94 0.52 -4.03 -2.72
CA ILE A 94 -0.41 -5.18 -2.69
C ILE A 94 -0.52 -5.85 -4.08
N GLN A 95 -0.62 -5.10 -5.19
CA GLN A 95 -0.58 -5.70 -6.54
C GLN A 95 0.72 -6.48 -6.80
N LYS A 96 1.86 -5.89 -6.45
CA LYS A 96 3.18 -6.50 -6.64
C LYS A 96 3.26 -7.78 -5.81
N GLN A 97 2.82 -7.74 -4.55
CA GLN A 97 2.80 -8.92 -3.68
C GLN A 97 1.85 -10.00 -4.22
N GLN A 98 0.60 -9.68 -4.55
CA GLN A 98 -0.36 -10.65 -5.15
C GLN A 98 0.17 -11.26 -6.46
N THR A 99 0.91 -10.49 -7.26
CA THR A 99 1.53 -11.00 -8.50
C THR A 99 2.72 -11.90 -8.20
N TYR A 100 3.55 -11.53 -7.22
CA TYR A 100 4.67 -12.33 -6.72
C TYR A 100 4.19 -13.65 -6.13
N ASP A 101 3.22 -13.60 -5.21
CA ASP A 101 2.55 -14.72 -4.58
C ASP A 101 1.96 -15.68 -5.63
N ARG A 102 1.34 -15.14 -6.68
CA ARG A 102 0.80 -15.93 -7.80
C ARG A 102 1.90 -16.61 -8.63
N VAL A 103 3.04 -15.96 -8.86
CA VAL A 103 4.21 -16.56 -9.52
C VAL A 103 4.82 -17.65 -8.64
N LEU A 104 5.04 -17.37 -7.36
CA LEU A 104 5.60 -18.30 -6.37
C LEU A 104 4.74 -19.57 -6.25
N LEU A 105 3.42 -19.42 -6.11
CA LEU A 105 2.44 -20.52 -6.04
C LEU A 105 2.17 -21.26 -7.36
N SER A 106 2.61 -20.74 -8.51
CA SER A 106 2.44 -21.39 -9.82
C SER A 106 3.74 -21.99 -10.35
N THR A 107 4.89 -21.49 -9.89
CA THR A 107 6.22 -22.05 -10.18
C THR A 107 6.47 -23.35 -9.40
N PHE A 108 6.06 -23.42 -8.13
CA PHE A 108 6.34 -24.55 -7.23
C PHE A 108 5.04 -25.25 -6.78
N ARG A 109 4.94 -26.57 -7.02
CA ARG A 109 3.69 -27.33 -6.77
C ARG A 109 3.52 -27.71 -5.31
N ASN A 110 4.62 -27.75 -4.58
CA ASN A 110 4.77 -28.09 -3.18
C ASN A 110 6.04 -27.42 -2.63
N ILE A 111 6.30 -27.54 -1.33
CA ILE A 111 7.49 -26.94 -0.68
C ILE A 111 8.81 -27.65 -1.07
N ASP A 112 8.79 -28.95 -1.36
CA ASP A 112 9.99 -29.70 -1.75
C ASP A 112 10.50 -29.27 -3.14
N ASP A 113 9.62 -28.92 -4.08
CA ASP A 113 9.97 -28.33 -5.38
C ASP A 113 10.76 -27.02 -5.21
N LEU A 114 10.31 -26.15 -4.30
CA LEU A 114 10.96 -24.87 -3.97
C LEU A 114 12.33 -25.11 -3.32
N LEU A 115 12.40 -25.93 -2.28
CA LEU A 115 13.64 -26.27 -1.59
C LEU A 115 14.66 -26.96 -2.52
N LEU A 116 14.21 -27.80 -3.46
CA LEU A 116 15.05 -28.41 -4.48
C LEU A 116 15.58 -27.37 -5.48
N SER A 117 14.76 -26.41 -5.88
CA SER A 117 15.18 -25.30 -6.74
C SER A 117 16.27 -24.45 -6.09
N ILE A 118 16.04 -23.99 -4.85
CA ILE A 118 16.99 -23.23 -4.02
C ILE A 118 18.32 -23.98 -3.88
N LYS A 119 18.26 -25.28 -3.57
CA LYS A 119 19.42 -26.16 -3.43
C LYS A 119 20.22 -26.28 -4.73
N ASN A 120 19.57 -26.31 -5.89
CA ASN A 120 20.23 -26.38 -7.19
C ASN A 120 20.80 -25.02 -7.63
N LYS A 121 20.10 -23.91 -7.36
CA LYS A 121 20.54 -22.52 -7.53
C LYS A 121 21.84 -22.27 -6.73
N THR A 122 21.80 -22.54 -5.43
CA THR A 122 22.95 -22.49 -4.51
C THR A 122 24.14 -23.33 -5.01
N ARG A 123 23.92 -24.62 -5.31
CA ARG A 123 24.99 -25.52 -5.79
C ARG A 123 25.66 -25.03 -7.08
N THR A 124 24.90 -24.39 -7.97
CA THR A 124 25.41 -23.84 -9.23
C THR A 124 26.33 -22.65 -8.96
N MET A 125 25.92 -21.72 -8.09
CA MET A 125 26.74 -20.56 -7.69
C MET A 125 28.02 -20.99 -6.95
N GLU A 126 27.91 -21.93 -6.02
CA GLU A 126 29.08 -22.51 -5.33
C GLU A 126 30.04 -23.24 -6.29
N ALA A 127 29.54 -23.86 -7.36
CA ALA A 127 30.37 -24.47 -8.39
C ALA A 127 31.11 -23.41 -9.24
N GLN A 128 30.47 -22.27 -9.52
CA GLN A 128 31.12 -21.14 -10.18
C GLN A 128 32.22 -20.54 -9.30
N ILE A 129 31.97 -20.33 -8.00
CA ILE A 129 32.98 -19.85 -7.03
C ILE A 129 34.20 -20.80 -7.03
N ARG A 130 33.98 -22.11 -6.88
CA ARG A 130 35.07 -23.11 -6.90
C ARG A 130 35.87 -23.13 -8.23
N ALA A 131 35.23 -22.82 -9.36
CA ALA A 131 35.93 -22.66 -10.63
C ALA A 131 36.80 -21.40 -10.66
N THR A 132 36.31 -20.27 -10.13
CA THR A 132 37.07 -19.03 -9.98
C THR A 132 38.26 -19.21 -9.02
N GLU A 133 38.07 -19.90 -7.89
CA GLU A 133 39.12 -20.28 -6.94
C GLU A 133 40.19 -21.19 -7.58
N GLY A 134 39.78 -22.15 -8.41
CA GLY A 134 40.69 -22.97 -9.20
C GLY A 134 41.56 -22.14 -10.14
N ASN A 135 40.98 -21.15 -10.82
CA ASN A 135 41.73 -20.20 -11.64
C ASN A 135 42.68 -19.31 -10.80
N LEU A 136 42.26 -18.85 -9.63
CA LEU A 136 43.10 -18.09 -8.70
C LEU A 136 44.34 -18.88 -8.27
N ASN A 137 44.16 -20.15 -7.92
CA ASN A 137 45.26 -21.04 -7.52
C ASN A 137 46.22 -21.34 -8.68
N ARG A 138 45.71 -21.46 -9.91
CA ARG A 138 46.53 -21.54 -11.14
C ARG A 138 47.35 -20.27 -11.35
N LEU A 139 46.75 -19.09 -11.19
CA LEU A 139 47.43 -17.80 -11.34
C LEU A 139 48.49 -17.57 -10.25
N LYS A 140 48.20 -17.90 -8.98
CA LYS A 140 49.18 -17.82 -7.88
C LYS A 140 50.37 -18.76 -8.11
N SER A 141 50.12 -19.95 -8.67
CA SER A 141 51.17 -20.90 -9.08
C SER A 141 52.02 -20.37 -10.25
N GLN A 142 51.38 -19.72 -11.23
CA GLN A 142 52.05 -19.03 -12.35
C GLN A 142 52.96 -17.89 -11.86
N LEU A 143 52.44 -17.02 -10.98
CA LEU A 143 53.20 -15.92 -10.37
C LEU A 143 54.42 -16.43 -9.60
N SER A 144 54.24 -17.45 -8.76
CA SER A 144 55.35 -18.08 -8.03
C SER A 144 56.41 -18.66 -8.99
N GLY A 145 55.99 -19.22 -10.12
CA GLY A 145 56.89 -19.68 -11.19
C GLY A 145 57.66 -18.56 -11.89
N GLN A 146 57.02 -17.41 -12.14
CA GLN A 146 57.66 -16.23 -12.73
C GLN A 146 58.64 -15.56 -11.76
N GLN A 147 58.26 -15.40 -10.49
CA GLN A 147 59.11 -14.86 -9.43
C GLN A 147 60.36 -15.71 -9.21
N ARG A 148 60.24 -17.05 -9.21
CA ARG A 148 61.40 -17.96 -9.16
C ARG A 148 62.36 -17.79 -10.35
N LYS A 149 61.87 -17.43 -11.54
CA LYS A 149 62.70 -17.11 -12.70
C LYS A 149 63.40 -15.76 -12.53
N ALA A 150 62.70 -14.71 -12.08
CA ALA A 150 63.30 -13.39 -11.84
C ALA A 150 64.44 -13.47 -10.81
N ALA A 151 64.18 -14.12 -9.67
CA ALA A 151 65.17 -14.36 -8.63
C ALA A 151 66.33 -15.28 -9.06
N ALA A 152 66.27 -15.95 -10.21
CA ALA A 152 67.41 -16.67 -10.79
C ALA A 152 68.32 -15.72 -11.59
N PHE A 153 67.77 -14.77 -12.34
CA PHE A 153 68.57 -13.72 -13.00
C PHE A 153 69.29 -12.85 -11.96
N GLU A 154 68.57 -12.39 -10.93
CA GLU A 154 69.13 -11.51 -9.88
C GLU A 154 70.29 -12.18 -9.12
N ARG A 155 70.16 -13.46 -8.72
CA ARG A 155 71.24 -14.22 -8.07
C ARG A 155 72.45 -14.48 -8.98
N ASN A 156 72.26 -14.46 -10.29
CA ASN A 156 73.33 -14.54 -11.28
C ASN A 156 73.92 -13.16 -11.65
N ALA A 157 73.54 -12.09 -10.93
CA ALA A 157 73.87 -10.69 -11.25
C ALA A 157 73.44 -10.25 -12.67
N GLN A 158 72.45 -10.92 -13.25
CA GLN A 158 71.89 -10.60 -14.57
C GLN A 158 70.65 -9.71 -14.43
N ARG A 159 70.47 -8.76 -15.36
CA ARG A 159 69.26 -7.95 -15.42
C ARG A 159 68.05 -8.84 -15.78
N VAL A 160 67.00 -8.78 -14.97
CA VAL A 160 65.72 -9.46 -15.25
C VAL A 160 65.15 -8.92 -16.58
N PRO A 161 64.72 -9.79 -17.52
CA PRO A 161 64.08 -9.34 -18.76
C PRO A 161 62.79 -8.55 -18.50
N GLU A 162 62.62 -7.42 -19.20
CA GLU A 162 61.45 -6.55 -19.04
C GLU A 162 60.12 -7.25 -19.37
N SER A 163 60.15 -8.22 -20.29
CA SER A 163 59.02 -9.10 -20.57
C SER A 163 58.59 -9.90 -19.34
N LEU A 164 59.53 -10.47 -18.57
CA LEU A 164 59.23 -11.21 -17.36
C LEU A 164 58.69 -10.30 -16.24
N LEU A 165 59.17 -9.05 -16.15
CA LEU A 165 58.61 -8.05 -15.21
C LEU A 165 57.18 -7.66 -15.59
N LYS A 166 56.88 -7.54 -16.90
CA LYS A 166 55.52 -7.31 -17.41
C LYS A 166 54.60 -8.50 -17.16
N ASP A 167 55.08 -9.72 -17.40
CA ASP A 167 54.33 -10.96 -17.16
C ASP A 167 53.97 -11.15 -15.68
N ILE A 168 54.92 -10.85 -14.78
CA ILE A 168 54.70 -10.83 -13.32
C ILE A 168 53.58 -9.83 -12.98
N ARG A 169 53.70 -8.58 -13.43
CA ARG A 169 52.74 -7.52 -13.13
C ARG A 169 51.33 -7.86 -13.63
N SER A 170 51.20 -8.32 -14.88
CA SER A 170 49.91 -8.75 -15.43
C SER A 170 49.33 -9.96 -14.71
N THR A 171 50.17 -10.88 -14.21
CA THR A 171 49.68 -12.01 -13.41
C THR A 171 49.23 -11.56 -12.01
N GLN A 172 49.86 -10.56 -11.40
CA GLN A 172 49.40 -9.93 -10.16
C GLN A 172 48.07 -9.19 -10.34
N GLU A 173 47.93 -8.42 -11.43
CA GLU A 173 46.68 -7.75 -11.81
C GLU A 173 45.53 -8.77 -12.00
N GLN A 174 45.80 -9.88 -12.71
CA GLN A 174 44.83 -10.97 -12.91
C GLN A 174 44.43 -11.66 -11.59
N ILE A 175 45.37 -11.84 -10.65
CA ILE A 175 45.08 -12.35 -9.29
C ILE A 175 44.13 -11.41 -8.56
N GLN A 176 44.43 -10.12 -8.50
CA GLN A 176 43.60 -9.12 -7.82
C GLN A 176 42.17 -9.06 -8.39
N GLN A 177 42.03 -9.06 -9.72
CA GLN A 177 40.71 -9.07 -10.36
C GLN A 177 39.94 -10.37 -10.10
N THR A 178 40.63 -11.51 -10.02
CA THR A 178 40.02 -12.81 -9.68
C THR A 178 39.55 -12.85 -8.22
N GLU A 179 40.30 -12.26 -7.29
CA GLU A 179 39.92 -12.16 -5.86
C GLU A 179 38.71 -11.24 -5.66
N ILE A 180 38.65 -10.11 -6.37
CA ILE A 180 37.48 -9.22 -6.40
C ILE A 180 36.26 -9.95 -6.98
N ALA A 181 36.43 -10.77 -8.02
CA ALA A 181 35.35 -11.56 -8.60
C ALA A 181 34.79 -12.61 -7.63
N ILE A 182 35.66 -13.34 -6.90
CA ILE A 182 35.24 -14.31 -5.87
C ILE A 182 34.43 -13.61 -4.77
N SER A 183 34.92 -12.47 -4.27
CA SER A 183 34.23 -11.70 -3.23
C SER A 183 32.80 -11.32 -3.64
N ARG A 184 32.63 -10.78 -4.86
CA ARG A 184 31.31 -10.46 -5.44
C ARG A 184 30.42 -11.68 -5.65
N GLN A 185 30.99 -12.82 -6.04
CA GLN A 185 30.23 -14.07 -6.17
C GLN A 185 29.74 -14.58 -4.80
N MET A 186 30.54 -14.47 -3.74
CA MET A 186 30.14 -14.82 -2.38
C MET A 186 29.09 -13.87 -1.80
N GLU A 187 29.23 -12.56 -2.04
CA GLU A 187 28.23 -11.55 -1.70
C GLU A 187 26.88 -11.84 -2.39
N THR A 188 26.90 -12.10 -3.70
CA THR A 188 25.72 -12.49 -4.48
C THR A 188 25.06 -13.76 -3.93
N LEU A 189 25.85 -14.78 -3.59
CA LEU A 189 25.34 -16.03 -2.99
C LEU A 189 24.66 -15.79 -1.63
N ASN A 190 25.21 -14.91 -0.81
CA ASN A 190 24.64 -14.58 0.50
C ASN A 190 23.36 -13.75 0.39
N GLN A 191 23.27 -12.85 -0.60
CA GLN A 191 22.04 -12.11 -0.90
C GLN A 191 20.95 -13.05 -1.42
N VAL A 192 21.30 -13.91 -2.38
CA VAL A 192 20.41 -14.94 -2.96
C VAL A 192 19.82 -15.86 -1.89
N LYS A 193 20.61 -16.28 -0.89
CA LYS A 193 20.11 -17.14 0.19
C LYS A 193 19.03 -16.45 1.05
N LYS A 194 19.17 -15.15 1.35
CA LYS A 194 18.14 -14.40 2.08
C LYS A 194 16.82 -14.28 1.30
N GLU A 195 16.92 -14.10 -0.01
CA GLU A 195 15.76 -14.06 -0.91
C GLU A 195 15.08 -15.44 -0.98
N ASP A 196 15.87 -16.51 -1.11
CA ASP A 196 15.40 -17.89 -1.12
C ASP A 196 14.74 -18.31 0.21
N ASP A 197 15.28 -17.87 1.36
CA ASP A 197 14.71 -18.12 2.69
C ASP A 197 13.36 -17.40 2.87
N ALA A 198 13.26 -16.13 2.44
CA ALA A 198 12.02 -15.36 2.48
C ALA A 198 10.91 -15.96 1.58
N ASP A 199 11.29 -16.53 0.43
CA ASP A 199 10.37 -17.27 -0.45
C ASP A 199 9.82 -18.54 0.21
N VAL A 200 10.63 -19.24 1.01
CA VAL A 200 10.18 -20.40 1.80
C VAL A 200 9.15 -19.99 2.84
N GLU A 201 9.41 -18.93 3.61
CA GLU A 201 8.44 -18.41 4.59
C GLU A 201 7.14 -17.94 3.92
N ARG A 202 7.23 -17.20 2.80
CA ARG A 202 6.05 -16.73 2.07
C ARG A 202 5.28 -17.87 1.42
N TYR A 203 5.93 -18.90 0.89
CA TYR A 203 5.26 -20.08 0.33
C TYR A 203 4.48 -20.85 1.42
N LEU A 204 5.13 -21.10 2.56
CA LEU A 204 4.49 -21.75 3.72
C LEU A 204 3.28 -20.97 4.21
N PHE A 205 3.34 -19.63 4.23
CA PHE A 205 2.20 -18.78 4.55
C PHE A 205 1.06 -18.93 3.51
N LEU A 206 1.38 -18.75 2.22
CA LEU A 206 0.41 -18.74 1.11
C LEU A 206 -0.29 -20.08 0.84
N THR A 207 0.28 -21.18 1.32
CA THR A 207 -0.39 -22.49 1.31
C THR A 207 -1.44 -22.66 2.41
N GLN A 208 -1.54 -21.72 3.36
CA GLN A 208 -2.48 -21.80 4.50
C GLN A 208 -3.67 -20.81 4.41
N SER A 209 -3.70 -19.83 3.49
CA SER A 209 -4.82 -18.88 3.30
C SER A 209 -4.80 -18.18 1.92
N ARG A 210 -5.97 -17.82 1.35
CA ARG A 210 -6.11 -17.14 0.03
C ARG A 210 -7.41 -16.31 -0.14
N THR A 211 -7.36 -15.12 -0.79
CA THR A 211 -8.15 -14.68 -2.01
C THR A 211 -8.06 -13.14 -2.34
N ASP A 212 -7.63 -12.78 -3.58
CA ASP A 212 -7.47 -11.48 -4.37
C ASP A 212 -8.48 -10.29 -4.15
N THR A 213 -8.43 -8.99 -4.60
CA THR A 213 -7.89 -8.19 -5.78
C THR A 213 -8.23 -6.63 -5.58
N GLN A 214 -7.93 -5.51 -6.30
CA GLN A 214 -6.91 -4.86 -7.21
C GLN A 214 -7.23 -3.31 -7.47
N PRO A 215 -6.31 -2.40 -7.97
CA PRO A 215 -6.26 -0.92 -7.64
C PRO A 215 -5.52 0.12 -8.61
N LYS A 216 -4.95 1.27 -8.12
CA LYS A 216 -4.25 2.40 -8.86
C LYS A 216 -3.01 3.12 -8.16
N GLN A 217 -2.80 4.48 -8.08
CA GLN A 217 -1.69 5.17 -7.29
C GLN A 217 -1.76 6.74 -7.13
N HIS A 218 -1.19 7.38 -6.05
CA HIS A 218 -0.07 8.40 -6.15
C HIS A 218 0.89 8.78 -4.93
N LYS A 219 0.94 10.04 -4.38
CA LYS A 219 2.15 10.77 -3.83
C LYS A 219 2.21 11.06 -2.27
N ILE A 220 2.84 12.15 -1.77
CA ILE A 220 3.29 12.37 -0.35
C ILE A 220 2.88 13.76 0.33
N PRO A 221 2.56 13.82 1.66
CA PRO A 221 2.04 15.02 2.43
C PRO A 221 2.89 15.75 3.52
N SER A 222 2.28 16.70 4.26
CA SER A 222 2.81 17.40 5.46
C SER A 222 2.63 16.67 6.82
N ILE A 223 2.98 17.31 7.95
CA ILE A 223 2.95 16.72 9.32
C ILE A 223 1.55 16.67 9.95
N LYS A 224 0.69 17.67 9.75
CA LYS A 224 -0.70 17.64 10.24
C LYS A 224 -1.47 16.53 9.51
N GLU A 225 -1.34 16.56 8.19
CA GLU A 225 -1.76 15.49 7.29
C GLU A 225 -1.19 14.13 7.73
N ALA A 226 0.08 14.03 8.14
CA ALA A 226 0.65 12.75 8.58
C ALA A 226 -0.10 12.13 9.78
N ASN A 227 -0.47 12.92 10.80
CA ASN A 227 -1.30 12.41 11.90
C ASN A 227 -2.72 12.06 11.43
N GLU A 228 -3.34 12.89 10.58
CA GLU A 228 -4.71 12.70 10.08
C GLU A 228 -4.83 11.52 9.08
N LEU A 229 -3.74 11.16 8.42
CA LEU A 229 -3.65 10.09 7.42
C LEU A 229 -3.08 8.78 7.99
N GLY A 230 -2.36 8.82 9.11
CA GLY A 230 -1.67 7.64 9.67
C GLY A 230 -0.31 7.39 9.02
N LEU A 231 0.52 8.42 8.90
CA LEU A 231 1.87 8.34 8.32
C LEU A 231 2.97 8.56 9.36
N PHE A 232 4.09 7.87 9.16
CA PHE A 232 5.36 8.11 9.83
C PHE A 232 6.46 8.31 8.77
N TYR A 233 7.29 9.35 8.93
CA TYR A 233 8.40 9.62 8.01
C TYR A 233 9.69 9.04 8.56
N CYS A 234 10.43 8.31 7.72
CA CYS A 234 11.75 7.80 8.07
C CYS A 234 12.82 8.84 7.73
N GLU A 235 13.62 9.24 8.72
CA GLU A 235 14.77 10.14 8.53
C GLU A 235 16.03 9.42 8.02
N ASN A 236 16.08 8.09 8.16
CA ASN A 236 17.13 7.18 7.67
C ASN A 236 16.69 5.72 7.79
N ASP A 237 17.38 4.79 7.12
CA ASP A 237 17.06 3.36 7.11
C ASP A 237 17.05 2.70 8.49
N HIS A 238 17.96 3.08 9.40
CA HIS A 238 18.06 2.49 10.74
C HIS A 238 16.80 2.79 11.54
N GLN A 239 16.42 4.07 11.63
CA GLN A 239 15.17 4.51 12.23
C GLN A 239 13.97 3.90 11.53
N CYS A 240 13.99 3.78 10.19
CA CYS A 240 12.88 3.20 9.42
C CYS A 240 12.64 1.72 9.76
N ASN A 241 13.69 0.96 10.02
CA ASN A 241 13.60 -0.45 10.38
C ASN A 241 13.20 -0.64 11.86
N GLN A 242 13.66 0.21 12.77
CA GLN A 242 13.12 0.25 14.14
C GLN A 242 11.62 0.62 14.16
N ALA A 243 11.25 1.66 13.41
CA ALA A 243 9.87 2.12 13.26
C ALA A 243 8.96 1.04 12.65
N TRP A 244 9.47 0.21 11.73
CA TRP A 244 8.74 -0.92 11.14
C TRP A 244 8.32 -1.96 12.18
N GLU A 245 9.24 -2.38 13.06
CA GLU A 245 8.99 -3.38 14.10
C GLU A 245 8.10 -2.84 15.25
N ILE A 246 8.23 -1.55 15.56
CA ILE A 246 7.30 -0.85 16.45
C ILE A 246 5.89 -0.81 15.82
N ALA A 247 5.79 -0.45 14.54
CA ALA A 247 4.52 -0.37 13.82
C ALA A 247 3.85 -1.74 13.58
N ARG A 248 4.62 -2.83 13.41
CA ARG A 248 4.15 -4.23 13.45
C ARG A 248 3.36 -4.49 14.73
N THR A 249 3.90 -4.07 15.87
CA THR A 249 3.27 -4.23 17.19
C THR A 249 1.97 -3.43 17.26
N PHE A 250 1.95 -2.19 16.74
CA PHE A 250 0.74 -1.35 16.65
C PHE A 250 -0.36 -2.00 15.80
N VAL A 251 -0.03 -2.51 14.60
CA VAL A 251 -0.97 -3.23 13.72
C VAL A 251 -1.56 -4.45 14.43
N THR A 252 -0.69 -5.24 15.10
CA THR A 252 -1.10 -6.46 15.79
C THR A 252 -2.01 -6.17 17.00
N PHE A 253 -1.81 -5.05 17.70
CA PHE A 253 -2.61 -4.66 18.86
C PHE A 253 -3.97 -4.03 18.50
N HIS A 254 -4.03 -3.24 17.42
CA HIS A 254 -5.24 -2.50 17.04
C HIS A 254 -6.14 -3.18 15.99
N SER A 255 -5.68 -4.26 15.35
CA SER A 255 -6.50 -5.10 14.47
C SER A 255 -7.39 -6.07 15.25
N THR A 256 -8.47 -6.53 14.62
CA THR A 256 -9.30 -7.65 15.14
C THR A 256 -9.26 -8.87 14.22
N THR A 257 -8.66 -8.75 13.04
CA THR A 257 -8.43 -9.83 12.08
C THR A 257 -6.99 -10.33 12.18
N GLY A 258 -6.77 -11.64 12.02
CA GLY A 258 -5.41 -12.20 12.08
C GLY A 258 -4.56 -11.83 10.85
N PRO A 259 -3.23 -12.05 10.87
CA PRO A 259 -2.31 -11.69 9.78
C PRO A 259 -2.65 -12.36 8.44
N ASP A 260 -2.21 -11.72 7.35
CA ASP A 260 -2.44 -12.11 5.93
C ASP A 260 -1.23 -11.83 5.01
N ILE A 261 -0.52 -10.73 5.28
CA ILE A 261 0.74 -10.39 4.64
C ILE A 261 1.71 -9.91 5.71
N ASP A 262 2.96 -10.36 5.63
CA ASP A 262 4.04 -9.91 6.48
C ASP A 262 5.34 -9.97 5.66
N THR A 263 5.88 -8.81 5.30
CA THR A 263 7.10 -8.64 4.49
C THR A 263 7.86 -7.38 4.90
N ASP A 264 9.01 -7.12 4.27
CA ASP A 264 9.83 -5.92 4.48
C ASP A 264 9.18 -4.59 4.01
N LYS A 265 8.08 -4.68 3.25
CA LYS A 265 7.35 -3.55 2.65
C LYS A 265 5.87 -3.49 2.99
N LEU A 266 5.26 -4.58 3.45
CA LEU A 266 3.83 -4.67 3.70
C LEU A 266 3.53 -5.65 4.85
N ILE A 267 2.90 -5.13 5.91
CA ILE A 267 2.20 -5.95 6.91
C ILE A 267 0.71 -5.69 6.72
N MET A 268 -0.11 -6.74 6.63
CA MET A 268 -1.55 -6.64 6.47
C MET A 268 -2.27 -7.76 7.21
N THR A 269 -3.40 -7.42 7.82
CA THR A 269 -4.32 -8.37 8.45
C THR A 269 -5.48 -8.69 7.51
N ARG A 270 -6.10 -9.86 7.70
CA ARG A 270 -7.09 -10.42 6.76
C ARG A 270 -8.29 -9.50 6.57
N SER A 271 -8.85 -9.51 5.36
CA SER A 271 -10.03 -8.74 4.98
C SER A 271 -11.19 -8.87 6.00
N PRO A 272 -11.84 -7.76 6.40
CA PRO A 272 -12.92 -7.76 7.39
C PRO A 272 -14.09 -8.69 7.03
N SER A 273 -14.33 -9.69 7.89
CA SER A 273 -15.37 -10.71 7.69
C SER A 273 -16.73 -10.31 8.27
N LYS A 274 -16.71 -9.56 9.38
CA LYS A 274 -17.86 -9.04 10.12
C LYS A 274 -17.87 -7.52 10.07
N ASP A 275 -19.02 -6.92 10.35
CA ASP A 275 -19.13 -5.46 10.42
C ASP A 275 -18.39 -4.84 11.63
N SER A 276 -18.03 -5.68 12.61
CA SER A 276 -17.18 -5.32 13.76
C SER A 276 -15.67 -5.41 13.48
N ASP A 277 -15.27 -5.97 12.33
CA ASP A 277 -13.87 -6.31 12.08
C ASP A 277 -13.06 -5.09 11.61
N LEU A 278 -11.92 -4.85 12.26
CA LEU A 278 -10.89 -3.90 11.81
C LEU A 278 -9.69 -4.66 11.25
N SER A 279 -9.46 -4.49 9.95
CA SER A 279 -8.22 -4.88 9.29
C SER A 279 -7.28 -3.69 9.28
N LEU A 280 -6.10 -3.81 9.87
CA LEU A 280 -5.02 -2.85 9.75
C LEU A 280 -3.98 -3.32 8.74
N SER A 281 -3.38 -2.37 8.04
CA SER A 281 -2.30 -2.59 7.09
C SER A 281 -1.27 -1.47 7.19
N LEU A 282 0.01 -1.85 7.23
CA LEU A 282 1.18 -0.99 7.28
C LEU A 282 1.99 -1.18 6.00
N SER A 283 2.40 -0.09 5.36
CA SER A 283 3.15 -0.16 4.10
C SER A 283 4.33 0.81 4.07
N LYS A 284 5.52 0.31 3.69
CA LYS A 284 6.72 1.12 3.47
C LYS A 284 6.66 1.67 2.03
N ILE A 285 6.19 2.90 1.89
CA ILE A 285 6.01 3.59 0.60
C ILE A 285 7.25 4.46 0.34
N ALA A 286 7.85 4.33 -0.84
CA ALA A 286 8.96 5.16 -1.27
C ALA A 286 8.50 6.60 -1.57
N ILE A 287 9.25 7.58 -1.07
CA ILE A 287 9.09 9.02 -1.33
C ILE A 287 10.03 9.45 -2.47
N SER A 288 11.26 8.94 -2.43
CA SER A 288 12.32 9.08 -3.44
C SER A 288 13.00 7.71 -3.65
N ASP A 289 14.16 7.67 -4.31
CA ASP A 289 14.98 6.46 -4.42
C ASP A 289 15.67 6.07 -3.09
N VAL A 290 15.70 6.97 -2.09
CA VAL A 290 16.35 6.76 -0.78
C VAL A 290 15.44 7.04 0.43
N ASP A 291 14.40 7.84 0.27
CA ASP A 291 13.52 8.27 1.35
C ASP A 291 12.24 7.42 1.41
N TYR A 292 11.80 7.02 2.61
CA TYR A 292 10.61 6.19 2.82
C TYR A 292 9.66 6.77 3.88
N GLN A 293 8.36 6.50 3.70
CA GLN A 293 7.32 6.72 4.71
C GLN A 293 6.64 5.39 5.06
N LEU A 294 6.21 5.23 6.30
CA LEU A 294 5.31 4.16 6.72
C LEU A 294 3.88 4.69 6.71
N PHE A 295 2.96 3.97 6.06
CA PHE A 295 1.54 4.34 5.97
C PHE A 295 0.65 3.26 6.61
N LEU A 296 -0.19 3.68 7.54
CA LEU A 296 -1.23 2.89 8.17
C LEU A 296 -2.59 3.13 7.49
N ASP A 297 -3.14 2.12 6.84
CA ASP A 297 -4.56 2.12 6.44
C ASP A 297 -5.38 1.15 7.30
N ILE A 298 -6.61 1.57 7.58
CA ILE A 298 -7.60 0.88 8.39
C ILE A 298 -8.79 0.59 7.50
N ARG A 299 -9.06 -0.70 7.30
CA ARG A 299 -10.09 -1.22 6.41
C ARG A 299 -11.18 -1.88 7.25
N CYS A 300 -12.42 -1.53 6.94
CA CYS A 300 -13.63 -2.13 7.52
C CYS A 300 -14.41 -2.85 6.41
N ARG A 301 -15.39 -3.68 6.77
CA ARG A 301 -16.24 -4.37 5.80
C ARG A 301 -17.08 -3.37 5.00
N ASP A 302 -17.21 -3.56 3.69
CA ASP A 302 -18.15 -2.77 2.88
C ASP A 302 -19.60 -3.21 3.16
N SER A 303 -20.21 -2.51 4.12
CA SER A 303 -21.60 -2.66 4.54
C SER A 303 -22.10 -1.33 5.11
N SER A 304 -23.33 -1.26 5.62
CA SER A 304 -23.76 -0.05 6.34
C SER A 304 -22.99 0.13 7.65
N LEU A 305 -22.93 -0.93 8.46
CA LEU A 305 -22.32 -0.91 9.80
C LEU A 305 -20.79 -0.85 9.76
N GLY A 306 -20.15 -1.51 8.78
CA GLY A 306 -18.69 -1.45 8.61
C GLY A 306 -18.20 -0.07 8.15
N ARG A 307 -18.99 0.65 7.32
CA ARG A 307 -18.69 2.05 6.96
C ARG A 307 -18.93 3.01 8.13
N GLU A 308 -19.95 2.78 8.95
CA GLU A 308 -20.17 3.50 10.21
C GLU A 308 -19.01 3.30 11.21
N LEU A 309 -18.52 2.06 11.36
CA LEU A 309 -17.32 1.75 12.13
C LEU A 309 -16.08 2.49 11.60
N CYS A 310 -15.85 2.50 10.28
CA CYS A 310 -14.71 3.20 9.67
C CYS A 310 -14.81 4.74 9.75
N ALA A 311 -16.01 5.30 9.91
CA ALA A 311 -16.22 6.72 10.18
C ALA A 311 -16.23 7.07 11.68
N SER A 312 -16.11 6.07 12.57
CA SER A 312 -16.22 6.28 14.02
C SER A 312 -14.97 6.93 14.63
N GLN A 313 -15.17 7.65 15.74
CA GLN A 313 -14.08 8.28 16.49
C GLN A 313 -12.96 7.29 16.83
N ARG A 314 -13.29 6.04 17.21
CA ARG A 314 -12.33 4.96 17.48
C ARG A 314 -11.32 4.75 16.35
N VAL A 315 -11.73 4.85 15.09
CA VAL A 315 -10.84 4.68 13.92
C VAL A 315 -9.99 5.93 13.68
N SER A 316 -10.53 7.12 13.98
CA SER A 316 -9.76 8.38 14.01
C SER A 316 -8.69 8.39 15.10
N ASP A 317 -9.03 7.90 16.30
CA ASP A 317 -8.12 7.80 17.44
C ASP A 317 -6.95 6.84 17.13
N ILE A 318 -7.23 5.66 16.55
CA ILE A 318 -6.18 4.71 16.13
C ILE A 318 -5.27 5.34 15.06
N ARG A 319 -5.85 6.02 14.04
CA ARG A 319 -5.07 6.63 12.95
C ARG A 319 -4.17 7.77 13.46
N SER A 320 -4.69 8.61 14.35
CA SER A 320 -3.95 9.76 14.92
C SER A 320 -2.94 9.37 16.01
N ALA A 321 -3.16 8.28 16.75
CA ALA A 321 -2.20 7.75 17.73
C ALA A 321 -0.97 7.08 17.11
N PHE A 322 -1.06 6.62 15.85
CA PHE A 322 0.00 5.86 15.16
C PHE A 322 1.37 6.55 15.17
N ARG A 323 1.45 7.80 14.66
CA ARG A 323 2.71 8.54 14.61
C ARG A 323 3.25 8.87 16.02
N PRO A 324 2.46 9.41 16.97
CA PRO A 324 2.89 9.58 18.36
C PRO A 324 3.47 8.30 18.99
N TYR A 325 2.79 7.16 18.83
CA TYR A 325 3.24 5.86 19.37
C TYR A 325 4.63 5.46 18.88
N ILE A 326 4.92 5.64 17.58
CA ILE A 326 6.24 5.32 17.04
C ILE A 326 7.32 6.26 17.60
N ASN A 327 7.05 7.56 17.70
CA ASN A 327 8.02 8.51 18.25
C ASN A 327 8.35 8.22 19.73
N ASP A 328 7.32 7.92 20.54
CA ASP A 328 7.44 7.58 21.97
C ASP A 328 8.12 6.22 22.21
N ALA A 329 8.02 5.28 21.27
CA ALA A 329 8.77 4.02 21.31
C ALA A 329 10.23 4.18 20.83
N LEU A 330 10.49 5.03 19.83
CA LEU A 330 11.85 5.30 19.33
C LEU A 330 12.70 6.04 20.37
N SER A 331 12.17 7.06 21.04
CA SER A 331 12.91 7.82 22.07
C SER A 331 13.39 6.92 23.22
N ARG A 332 12.53 6.01 23.69
CA ARG A 332 12.86 4.98 24.70
C ARG A 332 13.80 3.87 24.21
N SER A 333 14.22 3.90 22.94
CA SER A 333 15.24 3.00 22.38
C SER A 333 16.59 3.69 22.14
N THR A 334 16.70 4.98 22.49
CA THR A 334 17.92 5.80 22.41
C THR A 334 18.47 6.22 23.77
N GLU A 335 17.85 5.75 24.85
CA GLU A 335 18.32 5.83 26.26
C GLU A 335 18.91 4.47 26.70
#